data_AF-A0A3M3ZFS6-F1
#
_entry.id   AF-A0A3M3ZFS6-F1
#
_cell.length_a   1.000
_cell.length_b   1.000
_cell.length_c   1.000
_cell.angle_alpha   90.00
_cell.angle_beta   90.00
_cell.angle_gamma   90.00
#
_symmetry.space_group_name_H-M   'P 1'
#
loop_
_entity.id
_entity.type
_entity.pdbx_description
1 polymer ?
#
loop_
_entity_poly.entity_id
_entity_poly.type
_entity_poly.pdbx_seq_one_letter_code
_entity_poly.pdbx_strand_id
1 'polypeptide(L)'
;QLAAARGDNALAQQHLLRASKLQPTDEKIRNDLGVVYLNQLQLEQARFQFLTAMELKQSDSLAAMNLATLLIYQNKWTQAAELASRAGLTPEQITDARARAEQLRKNPATASPPASPVARLARQQNRPTPEVQP
;
A
#
# COMPACT_ATOMS: atom_id res chain seq x y z
N GLN A 1 -13.03 -16.26 -2.12
CA GLN A 1 -12.70 -14.86 -1.79
C GLN A 1 -11.28 -14.43 -2.22
N LEU A 2 -10.27 -15.31 -2.22
CA LEU A 2 -8.89 -14.97 -2.67
C LEU A 2 -8.78 -14.50 -4.14
N ALA A 3 -9.57 -15.07 -5.05
CA ALA A 3 -9.56 -14.69 -6.47
C ALA A 3 -10.08 -13.25 -6.70
N ALA A 4 -11.11 -12.83 -5.95
CA ALA A 4 -11.64 -11.48 -6.01
C ALA A 4 -10.59 -10.45 -5.58
N ALA A 5 -9.92 -10.69 -4.46
CA ALA A 5 -8.87 -9.80 -3.98
C ALA A 5 -7.67 -9.68 -4.95
N ARG A 6 -7.32 -10.75 -5.67
CA ARG A 6 -6.32 -10.70 -6.75
C ARG A 6 -6.80 -9.85 -7.93
N GLY A 7 -8.06 -10.01 -8.35
CA GLY A 7 -8.68 -9.19 -9.40
C GLY A 7 -8.73 -7.71 -9.03
N ASP A 8 -9.09 -7.40 -7.78
CA ASP A 8 -9.13 -6.04 -7.25
C ASP A 8 -7.75 -5.38 -7.26
N ASN A 9 -6.69 -6.11 -6.90
CA ASN A 9 -5.32 -5.61 -6.93
C ASN A 9 -4.84 -5.31 -8.36
N ALA A 10 -5.18 -6.15 -9.34
CA ALA A 10 -4.79 -5.95 -10.74
C ALA A 10 -5.47 -4.71 -11.35
N LEU A 11 -6.77 -4.54 -11.12
CA LEU A 11 -7.50 -3.35 -11.55
C LEU A 11 -6.97 -2.09 -10.86
N ALA A 12 -6.76 -2.14 -9.54
CA ALA A 12 -6.18 -1.03 -8.79
C ALA A 12 -4.81 -0.62 -9.34
N GLN A 13 -3.95 -1.60 -9.66
CA GLN A 13 -2.64 -1.34 -10.28
C GLN A 13 -2.79 -0.62 -11.61
N GLN A 14 -3.69 -1.06 -12.49
CA GLN A 14 -3.91 -0.43 -13.79
C GLN A 14 -4.34 1.03 -13.64
N HIS A 15 -5.29 1.31 -12.73
CA HIS A 15 -5.76 2.67 -12.46
C HIS A 15 -4.64 3.55 -11.89
N LEU A 16 -3.87 3.04 -10.92
CA LEU A 16 -2.76 3.77 -10.30
C LEU A 16 -1.60 4.01 -11.27
N LEU A 17 -1.31 3.07 -12.18
CA LEU A 17 -0.32 3.27 -13.24
C LEU A 17 -0.74 4.35 -14.25
N ARG A 18 -2.03 4.48 -14.53
CA ARG A 18 -2.53 5.60 -15.34
C ARG A 18 -2.44 6.91 -14.57
N ALA A 19 -2.83 6.91 -13.30
CA ALA A 19 -2.77 8.08 -12.44
C ALA A 19 -1.33 8.58 -12.26
N SER A 20 -0.36 7.69 -12.09
CA SER A 20 1.06 8.05 -11.92
C SER A 20 1.69 8.64 -13.18
N LYS A 21 1.15 8.32 -14.38
CA LYS A 21 1.55 8.99 -15.63
C LYS A 21 1.00 10.42 -15.72
N LEU A 22 -0.20 10.65 -15.19
CA LEU A 22 -0.84 11.98 -15.18
C LEU A 22 -0.27 12.89 -14.10
N GLN A 23 0.10 12.31 -12.96
CA GLN A 23 0.56 13.01 -11.76
C GLN A 23 1.84 12.35 -11.24
N PRO A 24 2.99 12.52 -11.94
CA PRO A 24 4.22 11.79 -11.64
C PRO A 24 4.86 12.18 -10.30
N THR A 25 4.52 13.34 -9.75
CA THR A 25 5.06 13.87 -8.49
C THR A 25 4.06 13.80 -7.33
N ASP A 26 2.90 13.15 -7.51
CA ASP A 26 1.95 12.92 -6.42
C ASP A 26 2.45 11.76 -5.54
N GLU A 27 2.81 12.09 -4.30
CA GLU A 27 3.35 11.14 -3.34
C GLU A 27 2.33 10.07 -2.93
N LYS A 28 1.04 10.41 -2.91
CA LYS A 28 -0.04 9.53 -2.48
C LYS A 28 -0.28 8.47 -3.54
N ILE A 29 -0.27 8.84 -4.82
CA ILE A 29 -0.36 7.90 -5.93
C ILE A 29 0.83 6.93 -5.92
N ARG A 30 2.05 7.43 -5.68
CA ARG A 30 3.25 6.59 -5.51
C ARG A 30 3.07 5.61 -4.35
N ASN A 31 2.68 6.11 -3.17
CA ASN A 31 2.46 5.29 -1.99
C ASN A 31 1.40 4.20 -2.23
N ASP A 32 0.26 4.55 -2.82
CA ASP A 32 -0.83 3.61 -3.08
C ASP A 32 -0.42 2.55 -4.12
N LEU A 33 0.37 2.92 -5.13
CA LEU A 33 0.96 1.97 -6.07
C LEU A 33 1.92 1.01 -5.36
N GLY A 34 2.72 1.50 -4.42
CA GLY A 34 3.58 0.68 -3.57
C GLY A 34 2.80 -0.31 -2.71
N VAL A 35 1.67 0.12 -2.14
CA VAL A 35 0.76 -0.76 -1.38
C VAL A 35 0.20 -1.88 -2.25
N VAL A 36 -0.28 -1.55 -3.46
CA VAL A 36 -0.79 -2.56 -4.39
C VAL A 36 0.29 -3.56 -4.77
N TYR A 37 1.52 -3.10 -5.05
CA TYR A 37 2.64 -4.00 -5.30
C TYR A 37 2.96 -4.90 -4.11
N LEU A 38 2.94 -4.37 -2.88
CA LEU A 38 3.21 -5.15 -1.67
C LEU A 38 2.15 -6.24 -1.46
N ASN A 39 0.88 -5.92 -1.70
CA ASN A 39 -0.23 -6.87 -1.60
C ASN A 39 -0.15 -7.98 -2.66
N GLN A 40 0.54 -7.73 -3.77
CA GLN A 40 0.85 -8.73 -4.80
C GLN A 40 2.19 -9.45 -4.56
N LEU A 41 2.86 -9.17 -3.44
CA LEU A 41 4.22 -9.64 -3.10
C LEU A 41 5.29 -9.24 -4.13
N GLN A 42 5.05 -8.19 -4.91
CA GLN A 42 6.02 -7.57 -5.81
C GLN A 42 6.92 -6.61 -5.02
N LEU A 43 7.80 -7.19 -4.20
CA LEU A 43 8.49 -6.48 -3.12
C LEU A 43 9.42 -5.36 -3.62
N GLU A 44 10.17 -5.59 -4.70
CA GLU A 44 11.09 -4.55 -5.21
C GLU A 44 10.34 -3.37 -5.82
N GLN A 45 9.25 -3.62 -6.54
CA GLN A 45 8.38 -2.56 -7.07
C GLN A 45 7.73 -1.77 -5.92
N ALA A 46 7.24 -2.47 -4.89
CA ALA A 46 6.68 -1.82 -3.71
C ALA A 46 7.71 -0.90 -3.03
N ARG A 47 8.92 -1.42 -2.80
CA ARG A 47 10.02 -0.67 -2.20
C ARG A 47 10.36 0.58 -3.00
N PHE A 48 10.49 0.47 -4.32
CA PHE A 48 10.78 1.61 -5.20
C PHE A 48 9.72 2.71 -5.08
N GLN A 49 8.44 2.34 -5.08
CA GLN A 49 7.36 3.31 -4.97
C GLN A 49 7.32 4.00 -3.60
N PHE A 50 7.55 3.26 -2.51
CA PHE A 50 7.60 3.86 -1.17
C PHE A 50 8.78 4.83 -1.01
N LEU A 51 9.96 4.48 -1.51
CA LEU A 51 11.12 5.38 -1.50
C LEU A 51 10.84 6.64 -2.31
N THR A 52 10.26 6.50 -3.51
CA THR A 52 9.88 7.66 -4.33
C THR A 52 8.86 8.55 -3.62
N ALA A 53 7.86 7.97 -2.95
CA ALA A 53 6.87 8.74 -2.19
C ALA A 53 7.52 9.52 -1.03
N MET A 54 8.47 8.91 -0.30
CA MET A 54 9.23 9.57 0.76
C MET A 54 10.14 10.69 0.25
N GLU A 55 10.71 10.54 -0.95
CA GLU A 55 11.52 11.57 -1.61
C GLU A 55 10.67 12.76 -2.03
N LEU A 56 9.49 12.52 -2.59
CA LEU A 56 8.56 13.58 -3.01
C LEU A 56 7.97 14.36 -1.82
N LYS A 57 7.73 13.69 -0.69
CA LYS A 57 7.21 14.34 0.51
C LYS A 57 7.74 13.70 1.80
N GLN A 58 8.78 14.32 2.31
CA GLN A 58 9.49 13.82 3.48
C GLN A 58 8.73 13.96 4.80
N SER A 59 7.71 14.83 4.86
CA SER A 59 6.91 15.09 6.06
C SER A 59 5.74 14.12 6.27
N ASP A 60 5.41 13.26 5.30
CA ASP A 60 4.34 12.28 5.41
C ASP A 60 4.91 10.92 5.83
N SER A 61 4.59 10.49 7.06
CA SER A 61 5.10 9.23 7.62
C SER A 61 4.45 7.98 7.01
N LEU A 62 3.40 8.12 6.20
CA LEU A 62 2.66 6.98 5.65
C LEU A 62 3.53 6.08 4.76
N ALA A 63 4.35 6.68 3.89
CA ALA A 63 5.24 5.91 3.01
C ALA A 63 6.35 5.21 3.80
N ALA A 64 6.88 5.85 4.84
CA ALA A 64 7.85 5.25 5.74
C ALA A 64 7.26 4.08 6.54
N MET A 65 6.02 4.19 7.03
CA MET A 65 5.33 3.10 7.71
C MET A 65 5.07 1.90 6.78
N ASN A 66 4.72 2.15 5.52
CA ASN A 66 4.55 1.09 4.52
C ASN A 66 5.88 0.42 4.13
N LEU A 67 6.97 1.18 4.03
CA LEU A 67 8.30 0.62 3.84
C LEU A 67 8.77 -0.18 5.08
N ALA A 68 8.46 0.29 6.30
CA ALA A 68 8.73 -0.46 7.52
C ALA A 68 7.97 -1.80 7.54
N THR A 69 6.71 -1.82 7.09
CA THR A 69 5.92 -3.06 6.91
C THR A 69 6.66 -4.04 5.99
N LEU A 70 7.15 -3.56 4.83
CA LEU A 70 7.88 -4.37 3.87
C LEU A 70 9.19 -4.91 4.46
N LEU A 71 9.96 -4.08 5.16
CA LEU A 71 11.20 -4.49 5.82
C LEU A 71 10.95 -5.54 6.89
N ILE A 72 9.92 -5.36 7.72
CA ILE A 72 9.50 -6.33 8.73
C ILE A 72 9.09 -7.65 8.06
N TYR A 73 8.30 -7.60 6.99
CA TYR A 73 7.92 -8.78 6.21
C TYR A 73 9.15 -9.55 5.69
N GLN A 74 10.20 -8.84 5.27
CA GLN A 74 11.49 -9.40 4.85
C GLN A 74 12.42 -9.81 6.02
N ASN A 75 11.97 -9.73 7.27
CA ASN A 75 12.78 -9.95 8.49
C ASN A 75 13.98 -9.00 8.63
N LYS A 76 13.96 -7.84 7.97
CA LYS A 76 15.00 -6.80 8.04
C LYS A 76 14.74 -5.85 9.22
N TRP A 77 14.74 -6.41 10.42
CA TRP A 77 14.34 -5.70 11.65
C TRP A 77 15.21 -4.48 11.96
N THR A 78 16.53 -4.57 11.78
CA THR A 78 17.46 -3.45 11.99
C THR A 78 17.15 -2.28 11.06
N GLN A 79 16.96 -2.54 9.76
CA GLN A 79 16.62 -1.51 8.78
C GLN A 79 15.25 -0.88 9.06
N ALA A 80 14.27 -1.69 9.50
CA ALA A 80 12.96 -1.17 9.88
C ALA A 80 13.04 -0.23 11.10
N ALA A 81 13.87 -0.56 12.10
CA ALA A 81 14.10 0.28 13.27
C ALA A 81 14.84 1.59 12.93
N GLU A 82 15.87 1.52 12.10
CA GLU A 82 16.58 2.71 11.60
C GLU A 82 15.66 3.63 10.82
N LEU A 83 14.85 3.07 9.92
CA LEU A 83 13.85 3.82 9.16
C LEU A 83 12.82 4.46 10.09
N ALA A 84 12.29 3.71 11.06
CA ALA A 84 11.33 4.19 12.03
C ALA A 84 11.85 5.40 12.82
N SER A 85 13.08 5.31 13.31
CA SER A 85 13.74 6.41 14.02
C SER A 85 13.93 7.63 13.14
N ARG A 86 14.44 7.46 11.91
CA ARG A 86 14.70 8.58 10.98
C ARG A 86 13.42 9.27 10.52
N ALA A 87 12.35 8.50 10.32
CA ALA A 87 11.07 8.99 9.84
C ALA A 87 10.12 9.44 10.97
N GLY A 88 10.56 9.36 12.24
CA GLY A 88 9.76 9.76 13.39
C GLY A 88 8.48 8.93 13.56
N LEU A 89 8.51 7.63 13.23
CA LEU A 89 7.35 6.76 13.37
C LEU A 89 7.00 6.55 14.84
N THR A 90 5.71 6.64 15.16
CA THR A 90 5.24 6.40 16.53
C THR A 90 5.19 4.90 16.85
N PRO A 91 5.21 4.51 18.14
CA PRO A 91 5.05 3.11 18.55
C PRO A 91 3.79 2.44 17.97
N GLU A 92 2.69 3.19 17.84
CA GLU A 92 1.44 2.72 17.23
C GLU A 92 1.66 2.39 15.74
N GLN A 93 2.33 3.28 14.99
CA GLN A 93 2.62 3.04 13.57
C GLN A 93 3.52 1.82 13.35
N ILE A 94 4.47 1.57 14.25
CA ILE A 94 5.32 0.36 14.21
C ILE A 94 4.52 -0.89 14.54
N THR A 95 3.58 -0.80 15.48
CA THR A 95 2.67 -1.89 15.82
C THR A 95 1.80 -2.24 14.61
N ASP A 96 1.24 -1.24 13.93
CA ASP A 96 0.45 -1.42 12.71
C ASP A 96 1.27 -2.03 11.58
N ALA A 97 2.50 -1.54 11.36
CA ALA A 97 3.40 -2.08 10.35
C ALA A 97 3.73 -3.56 10.61
N ARG A 98 3.97 -3.94 11.87
CA ARG A 98 4.20 -5.33 12.26
C ARG A 98 2.95 -6.18 12.05
N ALA A 99 1.79 -5.71 12.49
CA ALA A 99 0.52 -6.42 12.32
C ALA A 99 0.22 -6.69 10.84
N ARG A 100 0.45 -5.70 9.97
CA ARG A 100 0.27 -5.86 8.53
C ARG A 100 1.28 -6.84 7.92
N ALA A 101 2.54 -6.81 8.34
CA ALA A 101 3.54 -7.77 7.87
C ALA A 101 3.16 -9.22 8.25
N GLU A 102 2.64 -9.43 9.46
CA GLU A 102 2.11 -10.74 9.87
C GLU A 102 0.89 -11.17 9.05
N GLN A 103 0.00 -10.24 8.73
CA GLN A 103 -1.14 -10.54 7.85
C GLN A 103 -0.69 -10.95 6.44
N LEU A 104 0.31 -10.26 5.87
CA LEU A 104 0.90 -10.62 4.57
C LEU A 104 1.48 -12.04 4.57
N ARG A 105 2.09 -12.47 5.68
CA ARG A 105 2.61 -13.84 5.85
C ARG A 105 1.51 -14.88 5.92
N LYS A 106 0.46 -14.60 6.69
CA LYS A 106 -0.64 -15.54 6.93
C LYS A 106 -1.54 -15.68 5.70
N ASN A 107 -1.88 -14.56 5.05
CA ASN A 107 -2.81 -14.50 3.93
C ASN A 107 -2.32 -13.47 2.89
N PRO A 108 -1.44 -13.88 1.95
CA PRO A 108 -0.91 -12.97 0.95
C PRO A 108 -1.98 -12.36 0.02
N ALA A 109 -3.20 -12.93 -0.04
CA ALA A 109 -4.28 -12.37 -0.84
C ALA A 109 -5.27 -11.45 -0.08
N THR A 110 -5.14 -11.25 1.24
CA THR A 110 -6.10 -10.43 2.02
C THR A 110 -5.50 -9.19 2.67
N ALA A 111 -4.25 -8.85 2.36
CA ALA A 111 -3.64 -7.62 2.86
C ALA A 111 -4.40 -6.42 2.27
N SER A 112 -5.36 -5.90 3.03
CA SER A 112 -6.11 -4.71 2.66
C SER A 112 -5.19 -3.50 2.80
N PRO A 113 -5.29 -2.50 1.90
CA PRO A 113 -4.58 -1.25 2.10
C PRO A 113 -4.99 -0.63 3.45
N PRO A 114 -4.07 -0.02 4.22
CA PRO A 114 -4.49 0.99 5.18
C PRO A 114 -5.31 2.03 4.41
N ALA A 115 -6.38 2.51 5.01
CA ALA A 115 -7.43 3.25 4.32
C ALA A 115 -6.95 4.60 3.73
N SER A 116 -6.29 4.58 2.58
CA SER A 116 -6.06 5.77 1.75
C SER A 116 -7.39 6.24 1.14
N PRO A 117 -7.66 7.56 1.08
CA PRO A 117 -8.87 8.10 0.45
C PRO A 117 -9.08 7.65 -1.00
N VAL A 118 -8.00 7.45 -1.76
CA VAL A 118 -8.03 7.07 -3.17
C VAL A 118 -8.58 5.65 -3.37
N ALA A 119 -8.23 4.71 -2.49
CA ALA A 119 -8.77 3.35 -2.51
C ALA A 119 -10.27 3.32 -2.18
N ARG A 120 -10.75 4.27 -1.36
CA ARG A 120 -12.18 4.40 -1.01
C ARG A 120 -13.02 4.93 -2.18
N LEU A 121 -12.43 5.75 -3.06
CA LEU A 121 -13.07 6.21 -4.29
C LEU A 121 -13.21 5.09 -5.33
N ALA A 122 -12.18 4.24 -5.48
CA ALA A 122 -12.24 3.09 -6.40
C ALA A 122 -13.33 2.06 -6.01
N ARG A 123 -13.55 1.83 -4.70
CA ARG A 123 -14.64 0.93 -4.24
C ARG A 123 -16.05 1.49 -4.44
N GLN A 124 -16.20 2.81 -4.47
CA GLN A 124 -17.52 3.44 -4.63
C GLN A 124 -17.97 3.49 -6.09
N GLN A 125 -17.05 3.47 -7.05
CA GLN A 125 -17.38 3.50 -8.49
C GLN A 125 -17.75 2.13 -9.08
N ASN A 126 -17.52 1.03 -8.35
CA ASN A 126 -17.80 -0.35 -8.81
C ASN A 126 -18.96 -1.04 -8.07
N ARG A 127 -19.91 -0.28 -7.48
CA ARG A 127 -21.16 -0.91 -7.03
C ARG A 127 -22.00 -1.32 -8.25
N PRO A 128 -22.34 -2.60 -8.43
CA PRO A 128 -23.32 -2.97 -9.44
C PRO A 128 -24.65 -2.29 -9.11
N THR A 129 -25.21 -1.57 -10.07
CA THR A 129 -26.57 -1.02 -9.99
C THR A 129 -27.54 -2.17 -9.72
N PRO A 130 -28.48 -2.04 -8.76
CA PRO A 130 -29.49 -3.05 -8.57
C PRO A 130 -30.34 -3.12 -9.85
N GLU A 131 -30.28 -4.27 -10.50
CA GLU A 131 -31.11 -4.60 -11.66
C GLU A 131 -32.57 -4.57 -11.20
N VAL A 132 -33.30 -3.54 -11.62
CA VAL A 132 -34.75 -3.45 -11.43
C VAL A 132 -35.36 -4.45 -12.40
N GLN A 133 -35.71 -5.63 -11.89
CA GLN A 133 -36.49 -6.60 -12.66
C GLN A 133 -37.94 -6.10 -12.80
N PRO A 134 -38.58 -6.32 -13.97
CA PRO A 134 -39.92 -5.83 -14.27
C PRO A 134 -41.04 -6.52 -13.46
#